data_AF-A0A9D8AZM8-F1
#
_entry.id   AF-A0A9D8AZM8-F1
#
_cell.length_a   1.000
_cell.length_b   1.000
_cell.length_c   1.000
_cell.angle_alpha   90.00
_cell.angle_beta   90.00
_cell.angle_gamma   90.00
#
_symmetry.space_group_name_H-M   'P 1'
#
loop_
_entity.id
_entity.type
_entity.pdbx_description
1 polymer ?
#
loop_
_entity_poly.entity_id
_entity_poly.type
_entity_poly.pdbx_seq_one_letter_code
_entity_poly.pdbx_strand_id
1 'polypeptide(L)'
;MGWGNGGILAYRLALETPDEITAIAAVSANLPTEDINECRTLGKPIATLIMHGTRDPIGPYEGGVTRWLRISVRSTQATAEYFVRLNGQTSPPKTTRLPHLDPSDPTSVDRTVWNDAGKREVVLFTIHGGGGPVPKARFSTEYYIVDLGQATGDLDGPAEIWEFFARQRALK
;
A
#
# COMPACT_ATOMS: atom_id res chain seq x y z
N MET A 1 6.37 2.18 8.72
CA MET A 1 5.28 2.64 7.82
C MET A 1 5.65 3.96 7.20
N GLY A 2 5.03 4.34 6.08
CA GLY A 2 5.16 5.69 5.56
C GLY A 2 4.08 6.05 4.54
N TRP A 3 3.86 7.36 4.38
CA TRP A 3 2.88 7.94 3.46
C TRP A 3 3.59 8.76 2.38
N GLY A 4 3.19 8.62 1.12
CA GLY A 4 3.83 9.30 -0.03
C GLY A 4 5.32 8.99 -0.10
N ASN A 5 6.17 10.00 0.04
CA ASN A 5 7.63 9.84 0.08
C ASN A 5 8.11 8.91 1.20
N GLY A 6 7.41 8.92 2.35
CA GLY A 6 7.70 7.96 3.42
C GLY A 6 7.39 6.52 3.02
N GLY A 7 6.38 6.32 2.16
CA GLY A 7 6.07 5.01 1.58
C GLY A 7 7.14 4.54 0.59
N ILE A 8 7.67 5.46 -0.23
CA ILE A 8 8.82 5.19 -1.11
C ILE A 8 10.05 4.82 -0.29
N LEU A 9 10.33 5.54 0.80
CA LEU A 9 11.40 5.18 1.73
C LEU A 9 11.19 3.80 2.35
N ALA A 10 9.95 3.45 2.72
CA ALA A 10 9.64 2.12 3.23
C ALA A 10 9.96 1.02 2.20
N TYR A 11 9.64 1.24 0.92
CA TYR A 11 10.07 0.32 -0.14
C TYR A 11 11.58 0.21 -0.26
N ARG A 12 12.31 1.34 -0.19
CA ARG A 12 13.77 1.30 -0.22
C ARG A 12 14.35 0.47 0.92
N LEU A 13 13.85 0.62 2.14
CA LEU A 13 14.27 -0.20 3.28
C LEU A 13 13.99 -1.69 3.05
N ALA A 14 12.82 -2.02 2.50
CA ALA A 14 12.49 -3.40 2.13
C ALA A 14 13.43 -4.01 1.08
N LEU A 15 13.94 -3.20 0.16
CA LEU A 15 14.83 -3.66 -0.91
C LEU A 15 16.30 -3.73 -0.48
N GLU A 16 16.77 -2.73 0.25
CA GLU A 16 18.21 -2.54 0.55
C GLU A 16 18.62 -3.05 1.92
N THR A 17 17.72 -3.05 2.92
CA THR A 17 17.99 -3.48 4.30
C THR A 17 16.93 -4.42 4.89
N PRO A 18 16.42 -5.44 4.14
CA PRO A 18 15.37 -6.35 4.63
C PRO A 18 15.72 -7.16 5.89
N ASP A 19 16.99 -7.25 6.29
CA ASP A 19 17.40 -7.93 7.53
C ASP A 19 17.16 -7.08 8.79
N GLU A 20 17.04 -5.76 8.64
CA GLU A 20 16.87 -4.82 9.76
C GLU A 20 15.39 -4.60 10.11
N ILE A 21 14.47 -5.05 9.25
CA ILE A 21 13.03 -4.82 9.40
C ILE A 21 12.23 -6.08 9.12
N THR A 22 11.16 -6.29 9.88
CA THR A 22 10.31 -7.48 9.71
C THR A 22 9.19 -7.26 8.67
N ALA A 23 8.78 -6.01 8.48
CA ALA A 23 7.62 -5.67 7.68
C ALA A 23 7.60 -4.19 7.27
N ILE A 24 6.91 -3.87 6.18
CA ILE A 24 6.64 -2.49 5.75
C ILE A 24 5.16 -2.25 5.52
N ALA A 25 4.76 -0.98 5.65
CA ALA A 25 3.45 -0.51 5.24
C ALA A 25 3.63 0.81 4.48
N ALA A 26 3.09 0.89 3.27
CA ALA A 26 3.17 2.05 2.39
C ALA A 26 1.76 2.54 2.06
N VAL A 27 1.53 3.84 2.24
CA VAL A 27 0.27 4.50 1.92
C VAL A 27 0.50 5.52 0.80
N SER A 28 -0.31 5.48 -0.25
CA SER A 28 -0.21 6.39 -1.41
C SER A 28 1.19 6.49 -1.98
N ALA A 29 1.81 5.34 -2.18
CA ALA A 29 3.13 5.21 -2.74
C ALA A 29 3.19 3.94 -3.58
N ASN A 30 3.90 4.01 -4.69
CA ASN A 30 4.18 2.88 -5.57
C ASN A 30 5.70 2.74 -5.76
N LEU A 31 6.15 1.56 -6.17
CA LEU A 31 7.55 1.37 -6.53
C LEU A 31 7.89 2.23 -7.76
N PRO A 32 9.09 2.82 -7.82
CA PRO A 32 9.61 3.40 -9.06
C PRO A 32 9.63 2.38 -10.21
N THR A 33 9.53 2.86 -11.44
CA THR A 33 9.76 2.03 -12.62
C THR A 33 11.22 1.55 -12.64
N GLU A 34 11.47 0.42 -13.31
CA GLU A 34 12.76 -0.27 -13.25
C GLU A 34 13.92 0.58 -13.79
N ASP A 35 13.66 1.42 -14.80
CA ASP A 35 14.62 2.32 -15.44
C ASP A 35 15.15 3.42 -14.51
N ILE A 36 14.40 3.79 -13.47
CA ILE A 36 14.81 4.81 -12.49
C ILE A 36 14.99 4.25 -11.08
N ASN A 37 14.84 2.94 -10.90
CA ASN A 37 15.01 2.32 -9.59
C ASN A 37 16.49 2.03 -9.33
N GLU A 38 17.11 2.88 -8.53
CA GLU A 38 18.53 2.75 -8.16
C GLU A 38 18.78 1.83 -6.96
N CYS A 39 17.73 1.19 -6.41
CA CYS A 39 17.87 0.39 -5.20
C CYS A 39 18.76 -0.85 -5.42
N ARG A 40 19.75 -1.05 -4.55
CA ARG A 40 20.49 -2.32 -4.49
C ARG A 40 19.62 -3.39 -3.81
N THR A 41 18.88 -4.14 -4.62
CA THR A 41 17.93 -5.13 -4.12
C THR A 41 18.63 -6.38 -3.58
N LEU A 42 18.41 -6.71 -2.30
CA LEU A 42 18.92 -7.93 -1.66
C LEU A 42 18.05 -9.17 -1.89
N GLY A 43 16.83 -9.00 -2.41
CA GLY A 43 15.97 -10.11 -2.85
C GLY A 43 15.41 -10.98 -1.73
N LYS A 44 15.29 -10.45 -0.51
CA LYS A 44 14.76 -11.19 0.64
C LYS A 44 13.24 -10.96 0.80
N PRO A 45 12.47 -12.03 1.10
CA PRO A 45 11.04 -11.90 1.41
C PRO A 45 10.78 -10.97 2.59
N ILE A 46 9.77 -10.11 2.47
CA ILE A 46 9.36 -9.18 3.51
C ILE A 46 7.84 -9.00 3.50
N ALA A 47 7.23 -8.95 4.69
CA ALA A 47 5.80 -8.72 4.79
C ALA A 47 5.49 -7.28 4.35
N THR A 48 4.53 -7.12 3.43
CA THR A 48 4.23 -5.80 2.84
C THR A 48 2.75 -5.49 2.89
N LEU A 49 2.40 -4.32 3.44
CA LEU A 49 1.07 -3.74 3.35
C LEU A 49 1.08 -2.50 2.45
N ILE A 50 0.06 -2.37 1.60
CA ILE A 50 -0.12 -1.23 0.69
C ILE A 50 -1.56 -0.71 0.85
N MET A 51 -1.73 0.60 0.94
CA MET A 51 -3.02 1.29 0.90
C MET A 51 -2.96 2.38 -0.16
N HIS A 52 -3.88 2.38 -1.13
CA HIS A 52 -3.86 3.40 -2.19
C HIS A 52 -5.26 3.68 -2.74
N GLY A 53 -5.60 4.96 -2.89
CA GLY A 53 -6.80 5.43 -3.54
C GLY A 53 -6.72 5.42 -5.06
N THR A 54 -7.78 4.96 -5.73
CA THR A 54 -7.82 4.87 -7.20
C THR A 54 -7.95 6.22 -7.89
N ARG A 55 -8.30 7.27 -7.13
CA ARG A 55 -8.39 8.67 -7.59
C ARG A 55 -7.37 9.58 -6.90
N ASP A 56 -6.24 9.04 -6.45
CA ASP A 56 -5.13 9.85 -5.93
C ASP A 56 -4.57 10.76 -7.06
N PRO A 57 -4.68 12.11 -6.92
CA PRO A 57 -4.26 13.04 -7.95
C PRO A 57 -2.73 13.29 -7.94
N ILE A 58 -2.00 12.76 -6.97
CA ILE A 58 -0.56 12.98 -6.78
C ILE A 58 0.25 11.74 -7.18
N GLY A 59 -0.11 10.58 -6.62
CA GLY A 59 0.48 9.29 -6.92
C GLY A 59 -0.52 8.44 -7.72
N PRO A 60 -0.38 8.30 -9.05
CA PRO A 60 -1.38 7.60 -9.84
C PRO A 60 -1.44 6.11 -9.48
N TYR A 61 -2.62 5.64 -9.10
CA TYR A 61 -2.87 4.22 -8.77
C TYR A 61 -2.52 3.29 -9.93
N GLU A 62 -2.83 3.70 -11.16
CA GLU A 62 -2.53 2.95 -12.39
C GLU A 62 -1.06 3.07 -12.83
N GLY A 63 -0.23 3.77 -12.06
CA GLY A 63 1.15 4.06 -12.40
C GLY A 63 1.28 5.22 -13.38
N GLY A 64 2.50 5.48 -13.84
CA GLY A 64 2.84 6.64 -14.65
C GLY A 64 3.63 7.66 -13.84
N VAL A 65 3.47 8.94 -14.15
CA VAL A 65 4.33 10.01 -13.60
C VAL A 65 3.63 10.71 -12.45
N THR A 66 4.27 10.74 -11.28
CA THR A 66 3.77 11.47 -10.11
C THR A 66 3.70 12.98 -10.38
N ARG A 67 2.67 13.67 -9.86
CA ARG A 67 2.40 15.07 -10.22
C ARG A 67 3.49 16.04 -9.74
N TRP A 68 4.03 15.84 -8.53
CA TRP A 68 4.90 16.82 -7.86
C TRP A 68 6.37 16.54 -8.10
N LEU A 69 6.79 15.28 -7.93
CA LEU A 69 8.20 14.88 -8.07
C LEU A 69 8.56 14.43 -9.49
N ARG A 70 7.56 14.26 -10.37
CA ARG A 70 7.75 13.81 -11.76
C ARG A 70 8.51 12.48 -11.88
N ILE A 71 8.40 11.65 -10.85
CA ILE A 71 8.97 10.31 -10.78
C ILE A 71 8.02 9.33 -11.49
N SER A 72 8.56 8.49 -12.37
CA SER A 72 7.85 7.37 -13.00
C SER A 72 7.67 6.24 -12.00
N VAL A 73 6.44 5.85 -11.73
CA VAL A 73 6.09 4.78 -10.79
C VAL A 73 5.28 3.70 -11.49
N ARG A 74 5.42 2.48 -10.98
CA ARG A 74 4.59 1.34 -11.35
C ARG A 74 3.16 1.57 -10.87
N SER A 75 2.21 0.80 -11.38
CA SER A 75 0.87 0.75 -10.78
C SER A 75 0.93 0.16 -9.36
N THR A 76 -0.08 0.45 -8.55
CA THR A 76 -0.27 -0.14 -7.22
C THR A 76 -0.34 -1.66 -7.33
N GLN A 77 -1.06 -2.15 -8.35
CA GLN A 77 -1.17 -3.58 -8.62
C GLN A 77 0.20 -4.19 -8.96
N ALA A 78 0.96 -3.59 -9.87
CA ALA A 78 2.30 -4.07 -10.22
C ALA A 78 3.28 -3.98 -9.04
N THR A 79 3.09 -3.00 -8.15
CA THR A 79 3.85 -2.87 -6.90
C THR A 79 3.51 -4.00 -5.93
N ALA A 80 2.23 -4.32 -5.71
CA ALA A 80 1.83 -5.46 -4.88
C ALA A 80 2.35 -6.78 -5.46
N GLU A 81 2.20 -6.98 -6.77
CA GLU A 81 2.68 -8.18 -7.47
C GLU A 81 4.20 -8.36 -7.41
N TYR A 82 4.96 -7.27 -7.36
CA TYR A 82 6.39 -7.34 -7.11
C TYR A 82 6.68 -8.02 -5.77
N PHE A 83 6.02 -7.61 -4.69
CA PHE A 83 6.19 -8.22 -3.37
C PHE A 83 5.61 -9.64 -3.28
N VAL A 84 4.52 -9.92 -3.99
CA VAL A 84 3.95 -11.28 -4.11
C VAL A 84 5.00 -12.23 -4.71
N ARG A 85 5.65 -11.82 -5.82
CA ARG A 85 6.73 -12.59 -6.45
C ARG A 85 7.97 -12.70 -5.54
N LEU A 86 8.39 -11.59 -4.93
CA LEU A 86 9.52 -11.56 -4.00
C LEU A 86 9.32 -12.53 -2.83
N ASN A 87 8.09 -12.62 -2.33
CA ASN A 87 7.73 -13.50 -1.21
C ASN A 87 7.45 -14.95 -1.63
N GLY A 88 7.49 -15.26 -2.93
CA GLY A 88 7.25 -16.61 -3.47
C GLY A 88 5.82 -17.11 -3.22
N GLN A 89 4.85 -16.20 -3.21
CA GLN A 89 3.41 -16.50 -3.14
C GLN A 89 2.95 -17.06 -4.50
N THR A 90 2.20 -18.16 -4.50
CA THR A 90 1.71 -18.83 -5.73
C THR A 90 0.20 -19.06 -5.73
N SER A 91 -0.45 -19.10 -4.55
CA SER A 91 -1.91 -19.21 -4.49
C SER A 91 -2.59 -17.92 -4.93
N PRO A 92 -3.80 -18.01 -5.50
CA PRO A 92 -4.62 -16.83 -5.76
C PRO A 92 -4.91 -16.07 -4.46
N PRO A 93 -4.99 -14.73 -4.50
CA PRO A 93 -5.31 -13.96 -3.31
C PRO A 93 -6.76 -14.16 -2.88
N LYS A 94 -7.04 -13.82 -1.62
CA LYS A 94 -8.39 -13.61 -1.12
C LYS A 94 -8.71 -12.12 -1.13
N THR A 95 -9.74 -11.72 -1.86
CA THR A 95 -10.27 -10.35 -1.87
C THR A 95 -11.59 -10.28 -1.13
N THR A 96 -11.75 -9.28 -0.27
CA THR A 96 -12.98 -9.00 0.49
C THR A 96 -13.28 -7.50 0.48
N ARG A 97 -14.52 -7.13 0.18
CA ARG A 97 -15.06 -5.78 0.37
C ARG A 97 -15.21 -5.49 1.87
N LEU A 98 -14.69 -4.38 2.35
CA LEU A 98 -14.91 -3.95 3.74
C LEU A 98 -16.36 -3.45 3.93
N PRO A 99 -16.90 -3.52 5.16
CA PRO A 99 -18.19 -2.93 5.47
C PRO A 99 -18.21 -1.44 5.15
N HIS A 100 -19.27 -0.99 4.49
CA HIS A 100 -19.51 0.42 4.24
C HIS A 100 -20.17 1.05 5.48
N LEU A 101 -19.54 2.05 6.06
CA LEU A 101 -19.93 2.60 7.36
C LEU A 101 -20.83 3.83 7.26
N ASP A 102 -20.75 4.55 6.13
CA ASP A 102 -21.50 5.78 5.88
C ASP A 102 -22.06 5.79 4.46
N PRO A 103 -23.40 5.67 4.27
CA PRO A 103 -24.02 5.68 2.95
C PRO A 103 -23.76 6.93 2.08
N SER A 104 -23.26 8.02 2.69
CA SER A 104 -22.89 9.25 1.98
C SER A 104 -21.43 9.27 1.51
N ASP A 105 -20.59 8.35 1.98
CA ASP A 105 -19.21 8.21 1.53
C ASP A 105 -19.21 7.67 0.08
N PRO A 106 -18.67 8.41 -0.91
CA PRO A 106 -18.64 7.95 -2.29
C PRO A 106 -17.52 6.94 -2.58
N THR A 107 -16.81 6.49 -1.55
CA THR A 107 -15.71 5.53 -1.65
C THR A 107 -16.12 4.13 -1.18
N SER A 108 -15.32 3.13 -1.54
CA SER A 108 -15.43 1.79 -0.97
C SER A 108 -14.06 1.13 -0.94
N VAL A 109 -13.85 0.13 -0.07
CA VAL A 109 -12.53 -0.47 0.14
C VAL A 109 -12.55 -1.96 -0.13
N ASP A 110 -11.65 -2.42 -1.00
CA ASP A 110 -11.29 -3.83 -1.14
C ASP A 110 -10.01 -4.14 -0.38
N ARG A 111 -10.02 -5.24 0.36
CA ARG A 111 -8.83 -5.84 0.97
C ARG A 111 -8.47 -7.11 0.21
N THR A 112 -7.30 -7.13 -0.41
CA THR A 112 -6.73 -8.29 -1.10
C THR A 112 -5.52 -8.81 -0.33
N VAL A 113 -5.49 -10.11 -0.04
CA VAL A 113 -4.47 -10.76 0.78
C VAL A 113 -3.86 -11.95 0.06
N TRP A 114 -2.52 -11.97 -0.03
CA TRP A 114 -1.71 -13.14 -0.40
C TRP A 114 -0.99 -13.64 0.86
N ASN A 115 -1.26 -14.87 1.28
CA ASN A 115 -0.74 -15.42 2.54
C ASN A 115 -0.58 -16.95 2.52
N ASP A 116 0.25 -17.45 1.61
CA ASP A 116 0.68 -18.84 1.60
C ASP A 116 1.42 -19.23 2.87
N ALA A 117 1.19 -20.46 3.32
CA ALA A 117 1.80 -20.98 4.53
C ALA A 117 3.33 -20.91 4.47
N GLY A 118 3.94 -20.34 5.52
CA GLY A 118 5.40 -20.20 5.62
C GLY A 118 6.00 -19.09 4.74
N LYS A 119 5.18 -18.28 4.07
CA LYS A 119 5.62 -17.12 3.28
C LYS A 119 5.30 -15.81 4.00
N ARG A 120 5.91 -14.72 3.52
CA ARG A 120 5.61 -13.36 3.99
C ARG A 120 4.34 -12.85 3.34
N GLU A 121 3.36 -12.43 4.14
CA GLU A 121 2.08 -11.96 3.62
C GLU A 121 2.21 -10.63 2.86
N VAL A 122 1.36 -10.45 1.85
CA VAL A 122 1.16 -9.18 1.16
C VAL A 122 -0.30 -8.79 1.30
N VAL A 123 -0.56 -7.57 1.74
CA VAL A 123 -1.91 -7.02 1.92
C VAL A 123 -2.04 -5.75 1.09
N LEU A 124 -3.04 -5.70 0.22
CA LEU A 124 -3.40 -4.51 -0.54
C LEU A 124 -4.80 -4.04 -0.16
N PHE A 125 -4.91 -2.78 0.24
CA PHE A 125 -6.17 -2.06 0.35
C PHE A 125 -6.32 -1.13 -0.86
N THR A 126 -7.28 -1.46 -1.73
CA THR A 126 -7.69 -0.63 -2.86
C THR A 126 -8.88 0.23 -2.42
N ILE A 127 -8.68 1.54 -2.38
CA ILE A 127 -9.72 2.49 -1.96
C ILE A 127 -10.36 3.07 -3.22
N HIS A 128 -11.44 2.43 -3.67
CA HIS A 128 -12.18 2.81 -4.85
C HIS A 128 -12.76 4.20 -4.67
N GLY A 129 -12.40 5.09 -5.58
CA GLY A 129 -12.88 6.45 -5.58
C GLY A 129 -12.22 7.39 -4.58
N GLY A 130 -11.34 6.86 -3.70
CA GLY A 130 -10.56 7.64 -2.74
C GLY A 130 -9.28 8.20 -3.35
N GLY A 131 -8.73 9.20 -2.66
CA GLY A 131 -7.50 9.90 -3.01
C GLY A 131 -6.30 9.44 -2.18
N GLY A 132 -5.35 10.35 -2.02
CA GLY A 132 -4.08 10.15 -1.35
C GLY A 132 -4.00 10.30 0.18
N PRO A 133 -4.99 10.78 0.95
CA PRO A 133 -4.85 10.84 2.41
C PRO A 133 -4.71 9.45 3.07
N VAL A 134 -4.02 9.39 4.21
CA VAL A 134 -4.06 8.18 5.06
C VAL A 134 -5.50 7.94 5.53
N PRO A 135 -6.08 6.74 5.28
CA PRO A 135 -7.44 6.42 5.71
C PRO A 135 -7.59 6.51 7.23
N LYS A 136 -8.69 7.10 7.69
CA LYS A 136 -9.04 7.18 9.10
C LYS A 136 -10.52 6.92 9.27
N ALA A 137 -10.86 5.94 10.11
CA ALA A 137 -12.26 5.68 10.42
C ALA A 137 -12.93 6.92 11.03
N ARG A 138 -14.19 7.17 10.65
CA ARG A 138 -15.05 8.27 11.14
C ARG A 138 -14.66 9.69 10.74
N PHE A 139 -13.74 9.87 9.79
CA PHE A 139 -13.38 11.18 9.22
C PHE A 139 -13.58 11.23 7.69
N SER A 140 -14.59 10.53 7.15
CA SER A 140 -14.89 10.43 5.71
C SER A 140 -15.41 11.72 5.08
N THR A 141 -16.22 12.50 5.79
CA THR A 141 -17.21 13.35 5.12
C THR A 141 -16.78 14.79 4.84
N GLU A 142 -15.68 15.29 5.42
CA GLU A 142 -15.27 16.70 5.21
C GLU A 142 -13.80 16.93 4.84
N TYR A 143 -12.96 15.89 4.79
CA TYR A 143 -11.54 16.05 4.49
C TYR A 143 -11.21 15.77 3.02
N TYR A 144 -11.90 16.46 2.10
CA TYR A 144 -11.36 16.68 0.74
C TYR A 144 -10.22 17.68 0.86
N ILE A 145 -8.99 17.19 1.02
CA ILE A 145 -7.82 18.04 0.88
C ILE A 145 -7.68 18.26 -0.62
N VAL A 146 -7.90 19.48 -1.09
CA VAL A 146 -8.05 19.82 -2.53
C VAL A 146 -6.98 19.16 -3.41
N ASP A 147 -5.76 19.06 -2.90
CA ASP A 147 -4.63 18.47 -3.63
C ASP A 147 -4.42 16.97 -3.42
N LEU A 148 -5.11 16.32 -2.48
CA LEU A 148 -4.97 14.88 -2.20
C LEU A 148 -6.22 14.07 -2.57
N GLY A 149 -7.37 14.70 -2.79
CA GLY A 149 -8.61 14.00 -3.14
C GLY A 149 -9.38 13.46 -1.92
N GLN A 150 -10.35 12.60 -2.19
CA GLN A 150 -11.35 12.16 -1.20
C GLN A 150 -10.79 11.13 -0.21
N ALA A 151 -10.88 11.37 1.09
CA ALA A 151 -10.59 10.35 2.10
C ALA A 151 -11.75 9.34 2.21
N THR A 152 -11.44 8.10 2.59
CA THR A 152 -12.44 7.07 2.94
C THR A 152 -12.61 6.97 4.45
N GLY A 153 -13.84 6.74 4.91
CA GLY A 153 -14.17 6.48 6.31
C GLY A 153 -14.33 4.99 6.64
N ASP A 154 -14.34 4.12 5.63
CA ASP A 154 -14.55 2.67 5.76
C ASP A 154 -13.31 1.93 6.28
N LEU A 155 -12.17 2.61 6.40
CA LEU A 155 -10.88 2.02 6.76
C LEU A 155 -10.16 2.85 7.82
N ASP A 156 -9.84 2.22 8.95
CA ASP A 156 -8.88 2.74 9.92
C ASP A 156 -7.46 2.30 9.52
N GLY A 157 -6.79 3.14 8.72
CA GLY A 157 -5.46 2.85 8.20
C GLY A 157 -4.43 2.58 9.31
N PRO A 158 -4.29 3.48 10.31
CA PRO A 158 -3.37 3.27 11.44
C PRO A 158 -3.63 1.97 12.21
N ALA A 159 -4.89 1.64 12.52
CA ALA A 159 -5.22 0.41 13.22
C ALA A 159 -4.85 -0.84 12.39
N GLU A 160 -5.20 -0.85 11.10
CA GLU A 160 -4.85 -1.95 10.20
C GLU A 160 -3.34 -2.12 10.01
N ILE A 161 -2.58 -1.02 9.93
CA ILE A 161 -1.12 -1.05 9.87
C ILE A 161 -0.53 -1.63 11.17
N TRP A 162 -1.06 -1.22 12.33
CA TRP A 162 -0.63 -1.73 13.62
C TRP A 162 -0.89 -3.23 13.74
N GLU A 163 -2.13 -3.67 13.45
CA GLU A 163 -2.51 -5.09 13.46
C GLU A 163 -1.70 -5.91 12.46
N PHE A 164 -1.36 -5.33 11.31
CA PHE A 164 -0.45 -5.92 10.34
C PHE A 164 0.94 -6.12 10.92
N PHE A 165 1.56 -5.11 11.51
CA PHE A 165 2.88 -5.26 12.11
C PHE A 165 2.88 -6.21 13.31
N ALA A 166 1.88 -6.12 14.19
CA ALA A 166 1.80 -6.92 15.41
C ALA A 166 1.77 -8.44 15.15
N ARG A 167 1.19 -8.87 14.01
CA ARG A 167 1.14 -10.29 13.64
C ARG A 167 2.34 -10.79 12.84
N GLN A 168 3.24 -9.90 12.39
CA GLN A 168 4.46 -10.34 11.72
C GLN A 168 5.48 -10.83 12.75
N ARG A 169 5.99 -12.05 12.55
CA ARG A 169 7.09 -12.59 13.35
C ARG A 169 8.41 -12.38 12.62
N ALA A 170 9.49 -12.11 13.36
CA ALA A 170 10.83 -12.27 12.78
C ALA A 170 10.99 -13.73 12.31
N LEU A 171 11.47 -13.94 11.08
CA LEU A 171 11.90 -15.27 10.66
C LEU A 171 13.20 -15.54 11.42
N LYS A 172 13.23 -16.62 12.20
CA LYS A 172 14.46 -17.11 12.83
C LYS A 172 15.30 -17.86 11.81
#